data_AF-A0A532CIC5-F1
#
_entry.id   AF-A0A532CIC5-F1
#
_cell.length_a   1.000
_cell.length_b   1.000
_cell.length_c   1.000
_cell.angle_alpha   90.00
_cell.angle_beta   90.00
_cell.angle_gamma   90.00
#
_symmetry.space_group_name_H-M   'P 1'
#
loop_
_entity.id
_entity.type
_entity.pdbx_description
1 polymer ?
#
loop_
_entity_poly.entity_id
_entity_poly.type
_entity_poly.pdbx_seq_one_letter_code
_entity_poly.pdbx_strand_id
1 'polypeptide(L)' 'MLAGKAIPFRKTHDLIELVDLVKDRLFLTPPHIEMLDQLNPFAVTFRYEFLDLEPVNRSQLRSGVEAIRRWAEQQID' A
#
# COMPACT_ATOMS: atom_id res chain seq x y z
N MET A 1 -11.87 1.83 2.85
CA MET A 1 -11.58 0.90 3.96
C MET A 1 -11.37 1.66 5.28
N LEU A 2 -10.39 2.56 5.41
CA LEU A 2 -10.20 3.34 6.66
C LEU A 2 -11.25 4.45 6.84
N ALA A 3 -11.41 5.32 5.83
CA ALA A 3 -12.42 6.39 5.84
C ALA A 3 -13.85 5.85 5.98
N GLY A 4 -14.17 4.78 5.24
CA GLY A 4 -15.48 4.11 5.31
C GLY A 4 -15.78 3.46 6.67
N LYS A 5 -14.76 3.15 7.48
CA LYS A 5 -14.91 2.61 8.84
C LYS A 5 -14.69 3.66 9.93
N ALA A 6 -14.70 4.95 9.57
CA ALA A 6 -14.50 6.09 10.47
C ALA A 6 -13.21 6.01 11.32
N ILE A 7 -12.19 5.28 10.84
CA ILE A 7 -10.89 5.20 11.51
C ILE A 7 -10.11 6.47 11.19
N PRO A 8 -9.66 7.25 12.19
CA PRO A 8 -8.80 8.40 11.96
C PRO A 8 -7.46 7.95 11.37
N PHE A 9 -7.04 8.57 10.26
CA PHE A 9 -5.73 8.39 9.66
C PHE A 9 -5.17 9.74 9.22
N ARG A 10 -3.83 9.89 9.25
CA ARG A 10 -3.17 11.08 8.73
C ARG A 10 -3.12 10.99 7.21
N LYS A 11 -3.16 12.13 6.50
CA LYS A 11 -2.85 12.14 5.07
C LYS A 11 -1.35 11.84 4.90
N THR A 12 -1.04 10.61 4.54
CA THR A 12 0.32 10.09 4.35
C THR A 12 0.40 9.30 3.05
N HIS A 13 1.57 9.26 2.43
CA HIS A 13 1.87 8.37 1.29
C HIS A 13 2.65 7.13 1.74
N ASP A 14 2.89 6.98 3.03
CA ASP A 14 3.55 5.80 3.59
C ASP A 14 2.56 4.63 3.63
N LEU A 15 2.75 3.67 2.73
CA LEU A 15 1.88 2.50 2.63
C LEU A 15 2.05 1.56 3.82
N ILE A 16 3.23 1.54 4.46
CA ILE A 16 3.49 0.70 5.65
C ILE A 16 2.67 1.23 6.82
N GLU A 17 2.71 2.55 7.07
CA GLU A 17 1.91 3.20 8.13
C GLU A 17 0.41 2.91 7.96
N LEU A 18 -0.09 2.99 6.71
CA LEU A 18 -1.49 2.72 6.42
C LEU A 18 -1.87 1.25 6.66
N VAL A 19 -0.98 0.31 6.34
CA VAL A 19 -1.24 -1.11 6.54
C VAL A 19 -1.14 -1.52 8.00
N ASP A 20 -0.19 -0.96 8.75
CA ASP A 20 -0.11 -1.17 10.20
C ASP A 20 -1.39 -0.67 10.88
N LEU A 21 -1.92 0.49 10.47
CA LEU A 21 -3.19 0.98 10.98
C LEU A 21 -4.36 0.02 10.67
N VAL A 22 -4.39 -0.58 9.47
CA VAL A 22 -5.42 -1.56 9.11
C VAL A 22 -5.27 -2.84 9.94
N LYS A 23 -4.04 -3.33 10.15
CA LYS A 23 -3.78 -4.48 11.00
C LYS A 23 -4.20 -4.24 12.44
N ASP A 24 -3.81 -3.10 13.01
CA ASP A 24 -4.04 -2.79 14.42
C ASP A 24 -5.52 -2.51 14.73
N ARG A 25 -6.25 -1.92 13.78
CA ARG A 25 -7.64 -1.48 14.01
C ARG A 25 -8.68 -2.42 13.45
N LEU A 26 -8.37 -3.13 12.38
CA LEU A 26 -9.31 -4.02 11.69
C LEU A 26 -8.90 -5.49 11.79
N PHE A 27 -7.70 -5.81 12.29
CA PHE A 27 -7.15 -7.18 12.34
C PHE A 27 -7.11 -7.85 10.96
N LEU A 28 -6.98 -7.03 9.89
CA LEU A 28 -6.89 -7.49 8.51
C LEU A 28 -5.48 -7.26 7.98
N THR A 29 -4.97 -8.22 7.21
CA THR A 29 -3.66 -8.11 6.55
C THR A 29 -3.83 -8.21 5.05
N PRO A 30 -3.34 -7.24 4.26
CA PRO A 30 -3.37 -7.34 2.81
C PRO A 30 -2.48 -8.49 2.31
N PRO A 31 -2.83 -9.13 1.19
CA PRO A 31 -1.93 -10.04 0.52
C PRO A 31 -0.69 -9.28 0.03
N HIS A 32 0.45 -9.96 -0.11
CA HIS A 32 1.69 -9.40 -0.66
C HIS A 32 2.23 -8.16 0.07
N ILE A 33 2.07 -8.12 1.39
CA ILE A 33 2.52 -6.99 2.22
C ILE A 33 4.02 -6.73 2.10
N GLU A 34 4.81 -7.79 1.89
CA GLU A 34 6.25 -7.75 1.66
C GLU A 34 6.65 -6.94 0.42
N MET A 35 5.72 -6.71 -0.51
CA MET A 35 5.97 -5.91 -1.72
C MET A 35 5.79 -4.41 -1.47
N LEU A 36 5.24 -3.99 -0.34
CA LEU A 36 5.01 -2.58 -0.04
C LEU A 36 6.31 -1.79 0.12
N ASP A 37 7.37 -2.43 0.62
CA ASP A 37 8.71 -1.82 0.71
C ASP A 37 9.25 -1.44 -0.67
N GLN A 38 8.91 -2.22 -1.71
CA GLN A 38 9.27 -1.92 -3.10
C GLN A 38 8.40 -0.82 -3.70
N LEU A 39 7.17 -0.65 -3.21
CA LEU A 39 6.21 0.34 -3.72
C LEU A 39 6.35 1.71 -3.03
N ASN A 40 6.78 1.74 -1.77
CA ASN A 40 6.93 2.97 -0.99
C ASN A 40 7.81 4.05 -1.67
N PRO A 41 8.96 3.70 -2.29
CA PRO A 41 9.75 4.67 -3.06
C PRO A 41 8.94 5.34 -4.17
N PHE A 42 8.02 4.61 -4.82
CA PHE A 42 7.14 5.17 -5.84
C PHE A 42 6.00 6.02 -5.23
N ALA A 43 5.49 5.66 -4.05
CA ALA A 43 4.43 6.42 -3.39
C ALA A 43 4.93 7.75 -2.80
N VAL A 44 6.16 7.79 -2.30
CA VAL A 44 6.76 8.95 -1.62
C VAL A 44 7.53 9.86 -2.58
N THR A 45 8.12 9.31 -3.65
CA THR A 45 9.27 9.95 -4.31
C THR A 45 9.08 10.30 -5.78
N PHE A 46 7.85 10.32 -6.31
CA PHE A 46 7.58 10.78 -7.69
C PHE A 46 7.95 12.26 -7.96
N ARG A 47 8.54 12.97 -6.98
CA ARG A 47 9.02 14.35 -7.05
C ARG A 47 10.54 14.52 -7.23
N TYR A 48 11.34 13.46 -7.19
CA TYR A 48 12.79 13.58 -7.37
C TYR A 48 13.24 12.76 -8.58
N GLU A 49 13.86 13.42 -9.56
CA GLU A 49 14.32 12.87 -10.85
C GLU A 49 15.45 11.82 -10.72
N PHE A 50 15.84 11.45 -9.50
CA PHE A 50 17.04 10.66 -9.20
C PHE A 50 16.75 9.57 -8.17
N LEU A 51 15.97 8.56 -8.54
CA LEU A 51 16.05 7.29 -7.85
C LEU A 51 16.76 6.29 -8.75
N ASP A 52 17.94 5.86 -8.31
CA ASP A 52 18.51 4.57 -8.68
C ASP A 52 17.64 3.51 -8.01
N LEU A 53 16.50 3.21 -8.64
CA LEU A 53 15.65 2.11 -8.20
C LEU A 53 16.30 0.82 -8.64
N GLU A 54 16.41 -0.13 -7.71
CA GLU A 54 16.71 -1.51 -8.04
C GLU A 54 15.76 -1.98 -9.16
N PRO A 55 16.27 -2.74 -10.16
CA PRO A 55 15.44 -3.26 -11.23
C PRO A 55 14.28 -4.09 -10.67
N VAL A 56 13.06 -3.57 -10.79
CA VAL A 56 11.86 -4.27 -10.33
C VAL A 56 11.19 -5.07 -11.44
N ASN A 57 10.67 -6.25 -11.11
CA ASN A 57 9.79 -6.98 -12.01
C ASN A 57 8.41 -6.31 -12.06
N ARG A 58 8.20 -5.49 -13.10
CA ARG A 58 6.95 -4.73 -13.29
C ARG A 58 5.71 -5.60 -13.35
N SER A 59 5.79 -6.79 -13.93
CA SER A 59 4.65 -7.72 -14.03
C SER A 59 4.24 -8.20 -12.64
N GLN A 60 5.23 -8.62 -11.85
CA GLN A 60 5.01 -9.07 -10.47
C GLN A 60 4.44 -7.93 -9.61
N LEU A 61 5.05 -6.73 -9.66
CA LEU A 61 4.56 -5.57 -8.92
C LEU A 61 3.11 -5.23 -9.28
N ARG A 62 2.79 -5.24 -10.58
CA ARG A 62 1.43 -4.98 -11.05
C ARG A 62 0.45 -5.99 -10.48
N SER A 63 0.75 -7.28 -10.55
CA SER A 63 -0.11 -8.32 -9.98
C SER A 63 -0.31 -8.15 -8.47
N GLY A 64 0.75 -7.79 -7.73
CA GLY A 64 0.67 -7.49 -6.30
C GLY A 64 -0.24 -6.30 -6.00
N VAL A 65 -0.07 -5.18 -6.71
CA VAL A 65 -0.93 -3.99 -6.57
C VAL A 65 -2.40 -4.31 -6.90
N GLU A 66 -2.65 -5.06 -7.98
CA GLU A 66 -4.01 -5.47 -8.35
C GLU A 66 -4.65 -6.36 -7.28
N ALA A 67 -3.88 -7.27 -6.67
CA ALA A 67 -4.35 -8.13 -5.58
C ALA A 67 -4.69 -7.32 -4.32
N ILE A 68 -3.79 -6.42 -3.89
CA ILE A 68 -4.00 -5.53 -2.74
C ILE A 68 -5.23 -4.64 -2.97
N ARG A 69 -5.37 -4.08 -4.17
CA ARG A 69 -6.52 -3.25 -4.52
C ARG A 69 -7.83 -4.03 -4.45
N ARG A 70 -7.92 -5.21 -5.09
CA ARG A 70 -9.12 -6.05 -5.05
C ARG A 70 -9.48 -6.46 -3.62
N TRP A 71 -8.47 -6.83 -2.83
CA TRP A 71 -8.65 -7.10 -1.41
C TRP A 71 -9.22 -5.87 -0.70
N ALA A 72 -8.68 -4.67 -0.91
CA ALA A 72 -9.16 -3.46 -0.26
C ALA A 72 -10.61 -3.11 -0.67
N GLU A 73 -10.97 -3.32 -1.94
CA GLU A 73 -12.33 -3.16 -2.46
C GLU A 73 -13.31 -4.12 -1.77
N GLN A 74 -12.93 -5.37 -1.49
CA GLN A 74 -13.78 -6.33 -0.75
C GLN A 74 -14.06 -5.94 0.71
N GLN A 75 -13.36 -4.94 1.25
CA GLN A 75 -13.50 -4.47 2.62
C GLN A 75 -14.21 -3.11 2.69
N ILE A 76 -14.70 -2.64 1.53
CA ILE A 76 -15.52 -1.45 1.35
C ILE A 76 -16.86 -1.98 0.87
N ASP A 77 -17.83 -2.05 1.78
CA ASP A 77 -19.24 -2.27 1.40
C ASP A 77 -19.73 -1.11 0.52
#